data_AF-A0A430R6Q8-F1
#
_entry.id   AF-A0A430R6Q8-F1
#
_cell.length_a   1.000
_cell.length_b   1.000
_cell.length_c   1.000
_cell.angle_alpha   90.00
_cell.angle_beta   90.00
_cell.angle_gamma   90.00
#
_symmetry.space_group_name_H-M   'P 1'
#
loop_
_entity.id
_entity.type
_entity.pdbx_description
1 polymer ?
#
loop_
_entity_poly.entity_id
_entity_poly.type
_entity_poly.pdbx_seq_one_letter_code
_entity_poly.pdbx_strand_id
1 'polypeptide(L)'
;MPAHIAYALGALGLTLLGQTFGTYLAFYYLDHLGLAASAFALARLVFSVWDAVNDPLFGYLSDRTRTPWGRRRPWLFVGLPFLLLAFYLTFSFPGPFLQGPALFWYCLGVILFFETFAALTWVNHAALFPELFRGQKERAQANAWRQGFYFVGLAVSIALTPLVYTALGFSGMALLYGAIGGVLVLLFLLAIREDPKAQEAEPLPFLPAFRYTLGNQAFWIYSLAALFLLFAVGLFGAAMPFYAKYALGLGPEATSLLFASVLLSALPSVLLWARLAGALGPKGAWLLAIFLLALGALLLFLPRTLLEALPVGLLIGVGFGGVL
;
A
#
# COMPACT_ATOMS: atom_id res chain seq x y z
N MET A 1 -12.06 14.08 -17.25
CA MET A 1 -12.04 13.50 -15.89
C MET A 1 -11.26 14.44 -14.98
N PRO A 2 -11.77 14.83 -13.79
CA PRO A 2 -11.04 15.68 -12.85
C PRO A 2 -9.71 15.03 -12.42
N ALA A 3 -8.65 15.82 -12.27
CA ALA A 3 -7.31 15.31 -11.97
C ALA A 3 -7.23 14.52 -10.66
N HIS A 4 -7.99 14.93 -9.63
CA HIS A 4 -8.05 14.21 -8.35
C HIS A 4 -8.66 12.80 -8.49
N ILE A 5 -9.69 12.64 -9.33
CA ILE A 5 -10.29 11.32 -9.62
C ILE A 5 -9.33 10.49 -10.46
N ALA A 6 -8.72 11.09 -11.49
CA ALA A 6 -7.74 10.42 -12.34
C ALA A 6 -6.58 9.84 -11.51
N TYR A 7 -6.00 10.67 -10.64
CA TYR A 7 -4.91 10.27 -9.76
C TYR A 7 -5.32 9.13 -8.83
N ALA A 8 -6.51 9.21 -8.24
CA ALA A 8 -7.02 8.21 -7.32
C ALA A 8 -7.41 6.88 -8.01
N LEU A 9 -7.86 6.91 -9.28
CA LEU A 9 -8.06 5.69 -10.08
C LEU A 9 -6.74 4.99 -10.37
N GLY A 10 -5.67 5.73 -10.67
CA GLY A 10 -4.33 5.16 -10.78
C GLY A 10 -3.91 4.48 -9.47
N ALA A 11 -4.14 5.14 -8.33
CA ALA A 11 -3.87 4.58 -7.01
C ALA A 11 -4.71 3.32 -6.74
N LEU A 12 -5.99 3.29 -7.14
CA LEU A 12 -6.86 2.12 -7.01
C LEU A 12 -6.27 0.92 -7.75
N GLY A 13 -5.86 1.12 -9.01
CA GLY A 13 -5.28 0.05 -9.83
C GLY A 13 -4.02 -0.54 -9.21
N LEU A 14 -3.11 0.31 -8.74
CA LEU A 14 -1.90 -0.13 -8.04
C LEU A 14 -2.21 -0.79 -6.69
N THR A 15 -3.19 -0.26 -5.94
CA THR A 15 -3.63 -0.82 -4.66
C THR A 15 -4.23 -2.21 -4.84
N LEU A 16 -5.08 -2.42 -5.86
CA LEU A 16 -5.68 -3.73 -6.14
C LEU A 16 -4.60 -4.80 -6.35
N LEU A 17 -3.60 -4.51 -7.18
CA LEU A 17 -2.51 -5.45 -7.45
C LEU A 17 -1.63 -5.66 -6.21
N GLY A 18 -1.20 -4.57 -5.57
CA GLY A 18 -0.32 -4.62 -4.40
C GLY A 18 -0.96 -5.30 -3.19
N GLN A 19 -2.23 -5.01 -2.89
CA GLN A 19 -2.94 -5.60 -1.76
C GLN A 19 -3.28 -7.06 -2.01
N THR A 20 -3.66 -7.44 -3.23
CA THR A 20 -3.88 -8.85 -3.57
C THR A 20 -2.58 -9.64 -3.45
N PHE A 21 -1.46 -9.10 -3.97
CA PHE A 21 -0.13 -9.68 -3.80
C PHE A 21 0.21 -9.83 -2.32
N GLY A 22 0.17 -8.75 -1.52
CA GLY A 22 0.54 -8.79 -0.10
C GLY A 22 -0.32 -9.74 0.73
N THR A 23 -1.62 -9.83 0.45
CA THR A 23 -2.57 -10.63 1.23
C THR A 23 -2.50 -12.12 0.89
N TYR A 24 -2.41 -12.48 -0.40
CA TYR A 24 -2.56 -13.87 -0.85
C TYR A 24 -1.26 -14.56 -1.25
N LEU A 25 -0.14 -13.84 -1.35
CA LEU A 25 1.14 -14.45 -1.74
C LEU A 25 1.55 -15.58 -0.79
N ALA A 26 1.47 -15.36 0.54
CA ALA A 26 1.84 -16.37 1.51
C ALA A 26 0.95 -17.62 1.39
N PHE A 27 -0.37 -17.44 1.34
CA PHE A 27 -1.32 -18.54 1.16
C PHE A 27 -1.06 -19.33 -0.13
N TYR A 28 -0.81 -18.63 -1.25
CA TYR A 28 -0.56 -19.28 -2.53
C TYR A 28 0.74 -20.11 -2.51
N TYR A 29 1.84 -19.57 -1.98
CA TYR A 29 3.11 -20.30 -1.97
C TYR A 29 3.21 -21.35 -0.87
N LEU A 30 2.70 -21.09 0.33
CA LEU A 30 2.77 -22.02 1.46
C LEU A 30 1.73 -23.13 1.36
N ASP A 31 0.45 -22.76 1.31
CA ASP A 31 -0.65 -23.72 1.41
C ASP A 31 -0.99 -24.36 0.05
N HIS A 32 -0.99 -23.57 -1.04
CA HIS A 32 -1.40 -24.08 -2.35
C HIS A 32 -0.26 -24.76 -3.12
N LEU A 33 0.96 -24.18 -3.11
CA LEU A 33 2.12 -24.75 -3.81
C LEU A 33 3.05 -25.58 -2.90
N GLY A 34 2.90 -25.52 -1.57
CA GLY A 34 3.68 -26.34 -0.64
C GLY A 34 5.13 -25.89 -0.42
N LEU A 35 5.46 -24.61 -0.65
CA LEU A 35 6.78 -24.06 -0.34
C LEU A 35 6.99 -24.05 1.18
N ALA A 36 8.16 -24.51 1.64
CA ALA A 36 8.49 -24.49 3.06
C ALA A 36 8.45 -23.06 3.63
N ALA A 37 7.86 -22.88 4.81
CA ALA A 37 7.72 -21.57 5.46
C ALA A 37 9.06 -20.85 5.67
N SER A 38 10.13 -21.58 5.98
CA SER A 38 11.48 -21.02 6.12
C SER A 38 12.03 -20.49 4.79
N ALA A 39 11.78 -21.21 3.68
CA ALA A 39 12.19 -20.78 2.35
C ALA A 39 11.40 -19.55 1.89
N PHE A 40 10.09 -19.52 2.13
CA PHE A 40 9.26 -18.34 1.86
C PHE A 40 9.69 -17.13 2.68
N ALA A 41 9.97 -17.31 3.98
CA ALA A 41 10.46 -16.26 4.85
C ALA A 41 11.80 -15.69 4.37
N LEU A 42 12.71 -16.54 3.92
CA LEU A 42 13.97 -16.11 3.31
C LEU A 42 13.73 -15.31 2.02
N ALA A 43 12.83 -15.78 1.14
CA ALA A 43 12.49 -15.06 -0.08
C ALA A 43 11.88 -13.68 0.23
N ARG A 44 10.99 -13.60 1.24
CA ARG A 44 10.42 -12.33 1.72
C ARG A 44 11.45 -11.40 2.34
N LEU A 45 12.46 -11.93 3.03
CA LEU A 45 13.55 -11.12 3.55
C LEU A 45 14.37 -10.48 2.42
N VAL A 46 14.73 -11.26 1.39
CA VAL A 46 15.44 -10.73 0.21
C VAL A 46 14.60 -9.71 -0.53
N PHE A 47 13.29 -9.97 -0.68
CA PHE A 47 12.33 -9.02 -1.21
C PHE A 47 12.34 -7.69 -0.45
N SER A 48 12.33 -7.70 0.89
CA SER A 48 12.34 -6.47 1.70
C SER A 48 13.65 -5.69 1.59
N VAL A 49 14.79 -6.36 1.42
CA VAL A 49 16.06 -5.69 1.15
C VAL A 49 16.05 -5.03 -0.23
N TRP A 50 15.48 -5.71 -1.22
CA TRP A 50 15.36 -5.20 -2.59
C TRP A 50 14.44 -3.99 -2.69
N ASP A 51 13.28 -4.03 -2.02
CA ASP A 51 12.33 -2.92 -1.85
C ASP A 51 13.04 -1.66 -1.33
N ALA A 52 13.78 -1.79 -0.21
CA ALA A 52 14.52 -0.67 0.39
C ALA A 52 15.61 -0.07 -0.52
N VAL A 53 16.16 -0.84 -1.45
CA VAL A 53 17.20 -0.39 -2.40
C VAL A 53 16.59 0.28 -3.64
N ASN A 54 15.50 -0.30 -4.16
CA ASN A 54 14.89 0.15 -5.41
C ASN A 54 14.18 1.48 -5.31
N ASP A 55 13.55 1.77 -4.18
CA ASP A 55 12.75 2.98 -4.01
C ASP A 55 13.56 4.26 -4.23
N PRO A 56 14.72 4.46 -3.56
CA PRO A 56 15.60 5.60 -3.84
C PRO A 56 16.16 5.60 -5.27
N LEU A 57 16.44 4.41 -5.82
CA LEU A 57 17.00 4.27 -7.16
C LEU A 57 16.01 4.76 -8.22
N PHE A 58 14.76 4.28 -8.19
CA PHE A 58 13.74 4.66 -9.16
C PHE A 58 13.30 6.11 -8.99
N GLY A 59 13.22 6.63 -7.76
CA GLY A 59 12.98 8.05 -7.51
C GLY A 59 14.05 8.92 -8.15
N TYR A 60 15.33 8.55 -7.97
CA TYR A 60 16.47 9.25 -8.56
C TYR A 60 16.50 9.16 -10.09
N LEU A 61 16.27 7.97 -10.66
CA LEU A 61 16.29 7.78 -12.12
C LEU A 61 15.19 8.60 -12.81
N SER A 62 13.99 8.66 -12.22
CA SER A 62 12.91 9.44 -12.79
C SER A 62 13.05 10.94 -12.56
N ASP A 63 13.75 11.40 -11.52
CA ASP A 63 14.09 12.83 -11.36
C ASP A 63 14.89 13.38 -12.54
N ARG A 64 15.68 12.52 -13.21
CA ARG A 64 16.60 12.89 -14.30
C ARG A 64 16.01 12.75 -15.69
N THR A 65 14.82 12.19 -15.76
CA THR A 65 14.20 11.85 -17.02
C THR A 65 13.61 13.11 -17.65
N ARG A 66 14.13 13.49 -18.83
CA ARG A 66 13.66 14.62 -19.61
C ARG A 66 13.00 14.11 -20.88
N THR A 67 11.68 14.08 -20.89
CA THR A 67 10.91 13.65 -22.08
C THR A 67 9.72 14.60 -22.31
N PRO A 68 9.22 14.71 -23.55
CA PRO A 68 8.02 15.50 -23.84
C PRO A 68 6.76 14.98 -23.12
N TRP A 69 6.77 13.76 -22.59
CA TRP A 69 5.62 13.17 -21.88
C TRP A 69 5.60 13.51 -20.39
N GLY A 70 6.69 14.08 -19.87
CA GLY A 70 6.91 14.26 -18.43
C GLY A 70 8.16 13.52 -17.95
N ARG A 71 8.50 13.69 -16.68
CA ARG A 71 9.61 12.97 -16.04
C ARG A 71 9.17 11.64 -15.41
N ARG A 72 7.93 11.49 -14.94
CA ARG A 72 7.44 10.28 -14.26
C ARG A 72 6.56 9.38 -15.14
N ARG A 73 5.75 9.96 -16.02
CA ARG A 73 4.82 9.24 -16.91
C ARG A 73 5.50 8.19 -17.80
N PRO A 74 6.70 8.43 -18.39
CA PRO A 74 7.40 7.40 -19.16
C PRO A 74 7.68 6.15 -18.33
N TRP A 75 8.13 6.33 -17.08
CA TRP A 75 8.41 5.21 -16.16
C TRP A 75 7.14 4.42 -15.85
N LEU A 76 6.05 5.11 -15.54
CA LEU A 76 4.76 4.46 -15.29
C LEU A 76 4.26 3.67 -16.52
N PHE A 77 4.39 4.26 -17.71
CA PHE A 77 3.95 3.64 -18.96
C PHE A 77 4.78 2.39 -19.31
N VAL A 78 6.09 2.46 -19.12
CA VAL A 78 7.00 1.32 -19.35
C VAL A 78 6.87 0.27 -18.26
N GLY A 79 6.76 0.68 -17.00
CA GLY A 79 6.68 -0.23 -15.86
C GLY A 79 5.37 -1.00 -15.77
N LEU A 80 4.26 -0.41 -16.22
CA LEU A 80 2.94 -1.05 -16.16
C LEU A 80 2.89 -2.43 -16.83
N PRO A 81 3.25 -2.63 -18.11
CA PRO A 81 3.17 -3.96 -18.73
C PRO A 81 4.01 -5.02 -18.00
N PHE A 82 5.17 -4.63 -17.47
CA PHE A 82 6.00 -5.55 -16.68
C PHE A 82 5.43 -5.83 -15.29
N LEU A 83 4.79 -4.84 -14.64
CA LEU A 83 4.05 -5.06 -13.41
C LEU A 83 2.90 -6.05 -13.62
N LEU A 84 2.13 -5.89 -14.70
CA LEU A 84 1.02 -6.79 -15.05
C LEU A 84 1.53 -8.21 -15.33
N LEU A 85 2.63 -8.33 -16.08
CA LEU A 85 3.27 -9.60 -16.34
C LEU A 85 3.78 -10.24 -15.05
N ALA A 86 4.46 -9.47 -14.18
CA ALA A 86 4.98 -9.96 -12.92
C ALA A 86 3.87 -10.44 -11.98
N PHE A 87 2.77 -9.69 -11.91
CA PHE A 87 1.60 -10.08 -11.13
C PHE A 87 0.97 -11.37 -11.66
N TYR A 88 0.84 -11.48 -12.99
CA TYR A 88 0.37 -12.71 -13.64
C TYR A 88 1.26 -13.91 -13.30
N LEU A 89 2.59 -13.76 -13.49
CA LEU A 89 3.56 -14.83 -13.20
C LEU A 89 3.54 -15.24 -11.73
N THR A 90 3.40 -14.28 -10.80
CA THR A 90 3.34 -14.57 -9.36
C THR A 90 2.27 -15.60 -9.00
N PHE A 91 1.12 -15.54 -9.67
CA PHE A 91 -0.05 -16.38 -9.44
C PHE A 91 -0.32 -17.39 -10.57
N SER A 92 0.63 -17.54 -11.50
CA SER A 92 0.55 -18.45 -12.65
C SER A 92 1.79 -19.31 -12.70
N PHE A 93 1.88 -20.20 -11.72
CA PHE A 93 2.98 -21.12 -11.58
C PHE A 93 3.00 -22.17 -12.71
N PRO A 94 4.12 -22.36 -13.43
CA PRO A 94 4.25 -23.42 -14.41
C PRO A 94 4.50 -24.76 -13.69
N GLY A 95 3.63 -25.74 -13.91
CA GLY A 95 3.71 -27.09 -13.33
C GLY A 95 5.09 -27.82 -13.38
N PRO A 96 6.01 -27.55 -14.32
CA PRO A 96 7.34 -28.18 -14.30
C PRO A 96 8.25 -27.79 -13.11
N PHE A 97 7.96 -26.70 -12.38
CA PHE A 97 8.80 -26.23 -11.26
C PHE A 97 8.37 -26.76 -9.88
N LEU A 98 7.44 -27.72 -9.83
CA LEU A 98 6.64 -28.07 -8.64
C LEU A 98 7.39 -28.64 -7.42
N GLN A 99 8.70 -28.92 -7.48
CA GLN A 99 9.35 -29.64 -6.39
C GLN A 99 10.76 -29.13 -6.06
N GLY A 100 11.03 -29.05 -4.75
CA GLY A 100 12.35 -28.78 -4.21
C GLY A 100 12.84 -27.34 -4.42
N PRO A 101 14.15 -27.12 -4.62
CA PRO A 101 14.74 -25.79 -4.73
C PRO A 101 14.20 -24.94 -5.89
N ALA A 102 13.64 -25.56 -6.93
CA ALA A 102 13.11 -24.88 -8.10
C ALA A 102 11.94 -23.95 -7.76
N LEU A 103 11.02 -24.39 -6.89
CA LEU A 103 9.89 -23.58 -6.42
C LEU A 103 10.37 -22.35 -5.63
N PHE A 104 11.42 -22.50 -4.81
CA PHE A 104 12.03 -21.37 -4.09
C PHE A 104 12.61 -20.34 -5.07
N TRP A 105 13.42 -20.77 -6.04
CA TRP A 105 14.03 -19.85 -7.00
C TRP A 105 13.00 -19.19 -7.90
N TYR A 106 11.95 -19.91 -8.29
CA TYR A 106 10.82 -19.33 -9.00
C TYR A 106 10.13 -18.26 -8.16
N CYS A 107 9.75 -18.59 -6.92
CA CYS A 107 9.11 -17.67 -5.97
C CYS A 107 9.96 -16.41 -5.81
N LEU A 108 11.25 -16.57 -5.50
CA LEU A 108 12.18 -15.46 -5.34
C LEU A 108 12.27 -14.60 -6.61
N GLY A 109 12.40 -15.23 -7.79
CA GLY A 109 12.48 -14.51 -9.06
C GLY A 109 11.22 -13.69 -9.34
N VAL A 110 10.03 -14.27 -9.21
CA VAL A 110 8.78 -13.57 -9.55
C VAL A 110 8.41 -12.50 -8.53
N ILE A 111 8.69 -12.69 -7.23
CA ILE A 111 8.41 -11.65 -6.23
C ILE A 111 9.38 -10.47 -6.38
N LEU A 112 10.65 -10.71 -6.71
CA LEU A 112 11.61 -9.63 -6.99
C LEU A 112 11.27 -8.90 -8.28
N PHE A 113 10.83 -9.64 -9.31
CA PHE A 113 10.34 -9.06 -10.55
C PHE A 113 9.09 -8.20 -10.30
N PHE A 114 8.12 -8.70 -9.53
CA PHE A 114 6.95 -7.91 -9.11
C PHE A 114 7.36 -6.66 -8.37
N GLU A 115 8.23 -6.78 -7.37
CA GLU A 115 8.66 -5.65 -6.55
C GLU A 115 9.36 -4.57 -7.38
N THR A 116 10.24 -4.97 -8.29
CA THR A 116 10.96 -4.02 -9.17
C THR A 116 9.99 -3.10 -9.91
N PHE A 117 8.93 -3.65 -10.50
CA PHE A 117 7.96 -2.87 -11.27
C PHE A 117 6.86 -2.25 -10.39
N ALA A 118 6.57 -2.84 -9.23
CA ALA A 118 5.71 -2.25 -8.22
C ALA A 118 6.35 -0.97 -7.66
N ALA A 119 7.58 -1.03 -7.16
CA ALA A 119 8.36 0.13 -6.71
C ALA A 119 8.46 1.20 -7.81
N LEU A 120 8.85 0.81 -9.02
CA LEU A 120 8.95 1.73 -10.16
C LEU A 120 7.62 2.45 -10.42
N THR A 121 6.48 1.77 -10.34
CA THR A 121 5.17 2.42 -10.56
C THR A 121 4.70 3.22 -9.35
N TRP A 122 4.80 2.68 -8.13
CA TRP A 122 4.36 3.36 -6.90
C TRP A 122 5.15 4.62 -6.60
N VAL A 123 6.49 4.57 -6.66
CA VAL A 123 7.36 5.73 -6.39
C VAL A 123 7.04 6.85 -7.36
N ASN A 124 6.91 6.53 -8.65
CA ASN A 124 6.61 7.52 -9.68
C ASN A 124 5.17 8.06 -9.59
N HIS A 125 4.20 7.23 -9.21
CA HIS A 125 2.82 7.66 -8.96
C HIS A 125 2.76 8.60 -7.75
N ALA A 126 3.38 8.24 -6.63
CA ALA A 126 3.41 9.05 -5.41
C ALA A 126 4.15 10.38 -5.61
N ALA A 127 5.25 10.38 -6.36
CA ALA A 127 6.02 11.60 -6.66
C ALA A 127 5.24 12.62 -7.49
N LEU A 128 4.24 12.19 -8.28
CA LEU A 128 3.37 13.09 -9.04
C LEU A 128 2.40 13.87 -8.16
N PHE A 129 2.05 13.37 -6.97
CA PHE A 129 1.08 14.02 -6.09
C PHE A 129 1.37 15.50 -5.80
N PRO A 130 2.56 15.86 -5.27
CA PRO A 130 2.88 17.27 -4.98
C PRO A 130 3.03 18.13 -6.24
N GLU A 131 3.30 17.53 -7.41
CA GLU A 131 3.44 18.22 -8.69
C GLU A 131 2.07 18.58 -9.30
N LEU A 132 1.11 17.66 -9.19
CA LEU A 132 -0.23 17.80 -9.77
C LEU A 132 -1.16 18.68 -8.95
N PHE A 133 -1.02 18.66 -7.62
CA PHE A 133 -1.93 19.37 -6.70
C PHE A 133 -1.18 20.43 -5.92
N ARG A 134 -1.48 21.71 -6.20
CA ARG A 134 -0.81 22.86 -5.61
C ARG A 134 -1.67 23.45 -4.50
N GLY A 135 -1.07 23.62 -3.34
CA GLY A 135 -1.76 24.15 -2.15
C GLY A 135 -2.50 23.09 -1.34
N GLN A 136 -2.90 23.49 -0.13
CA GLN A 136 -3.42 22.54 0.87
C GLN A 136 -4.81 21.99 0.52
N LYS A 137 -5.70 22.82 -0.04
CA LYS A 137 -7.08 22.41 -0.39
C LYS A 137 -7.11 21.34 -1.48
N GLU A 138 -6.38 21.54 -2.57
CA GLU A 138 -6.31 20.57 -3.68
C GLU A 138 -5.70 19.24 -3.22
N ARG A 139 -4.62 19.30 -2.42
CA ARG A 139 -3.98 18.11 -1.84
C ARG A 139 -4.90 17.36 -0.89
N ALA A 140 -5.64 18.06 -0.03
CA ALA A 140 -6.61 17.44 0.85
C ALA A 140 -7.73 16.72 0.07
N GLN A 141 -8.26 17.36 -0.99
CA GLN A 141 -9.28 16.74 -1.84
C GLN A 141 -8.74 15.52 -2.60
N ALA A 142 -7.54 15.62 -3.17
CA ALA A 142 -6.90 14.51 -3.87
C ALA A 142 -6.61 13.33 -2.93
N ASN A 143 -6.14 13.59 -1.70
CA ASN A 143 -5.95 12.54 -0.69
C ASN A 143 -7.26 11.90 -0.25
N ALA A 144 -8.34 12.66 -0.09
CA ALA A 144 -9.64 12.09 0.27
C ALA A 144 -10.14 11.10 -0.80
N TRP A 145 -10.04 11.47 -2.08
CA TRP A 145 -10.36 10.55 -3.18
C TRP A 145 -9.43 9.33 -3.20
N ARG A 146 -8.11 9.56 -3.08
CA ARG A 146 -7.11 8.49 -3.01
C ARG A 146 -7.45 7.49 -1.91
N GLN A 147 -7.83 7.97 -0.72
CA GLN A 147 -8.13 7.13 0.43
C GLN A 147 -9.45 6.36 0.26
N GLY A 148 -10.50 7.00 -0.26
CA GLY A 148 -11.75 6.31 -0.58
C GLY A 148 -11.53 5.16 -1.57
N PHE A 149 -10.78 5.42 -2.63
CA PHE A 149 -10.41 4.39 -3.61
C PHE A 149 -9.46 3.33 -3.05
N TYR A 150 -8.52 3.70 -2.16
CA TYR A 150 -7.68 2.73 -1.46
C TYR A 150 -8.53 1.72 -0.69
N PHE A 151 -9.55 2.16 0.06
CA PHE A 151 -10.45 1.27 0.79
C PHE A 151 -11.27 0.37 -0.15
N VAL A 152 -11.69 0.87 -1.31
CA VAL A 152 -12.34 0.03 -2.34
C VAL A 152 -11.37 -1.06 -2.82
N GLY A 153 -10.14 -0.70 -3.16
CA GLY A 153 -9.11 -1.64 -3.60
C GLY A 153 -8.79 -2.68 -2.53
N LEU A 154 -8.69 -2.25 -1.27
CA LEU A 154 -8.47 -3.12 -0.12
C LEU A 154 -9.64 -4.09 0.09
N ALA A 155 -10.88 -3.59 0.04
CA ALA A 155 -12.08 -4.42 0.20
C ALA A 155 -12.20 -5.48 -0.91
N VAL A 156 -11.96 -5.09 -2.17
CA VAL A 156 -11.92 -6.03 -3.30
C VAL A 156 -10.83 -7.07 -3.09
N SER A 157 -9.61 -6.62 -2.76
CA SER A 157 -8.46 -7.50 -2.58
C SER A 157 -8.69 -8.50 -1.45
N ILE A 158 -9.32 -8.12 -0.33
CA ILE A 158 -9.55 -9.04 0.78
C ILE A 158 -10.80 -9.90 0.55
N ALA A 159 -11.95 -9.31 0.26
CA ALA A 159 -13.22 -10.01 0.30
C ALA A 159 -13.59 -10.70 -1.02
N LEU A 160 -13.23 -10.13 -2.17
CA LEU A 160 -13.64 -10.64 -3.48
C LEU A 160 -12.65 -11.67 -4.02
N THR A 161 -11.36 -11.56 -3.68
CA THR A 161 -10.30 -12.46 -4.16
C THR A 161 -10.61 -13.95 -3.98
N PRO A 162 -11.11 -14.43 -2.83
CA PRO A 162 -11.47 -15.85 -2.66
C PRO A 162 -12.52 -16.33 -3.65
N LEU A 163 -13.56 -15.55 -3.88
CA LEU A 163 -14.61 -15.88 -4.84
C LEU A 163 -14.06 -15.89 -6.28
N VAL A 164 -13.13 -15.00 -6.61
CA VAL A 164 -12.55 -14.91 -7.95
C VAL A 164 -11.59 -16.06 -8.23
N TYR A 165 -10.64 -16.38 -7.34
CA TYR A 165 -9.72 -17.48 -7.59
C TYR A 165 -10.38 -18.84 -7.48
N THR A 166 -11.46 -19.00 -6.70
CA THR A 166 -12.24 -20.26 -6.69
C THR A 166 -13.01 -20.47 -7.99
N ALA A 167 -13.52 -19.40 -8.61
CA ALA A 167 -14.25 -19.48 -9.87
C ALA A 167 -13.33 -19.59 -11.12
N LEU A 168 -12.19 -18.88 -11.12
CA LEU A 168 -11.32 -18.73 -12.29
C LEU A 168 -9.92 -19.34 -12.13
N GLY A 169 -9.58 -19.86 -10.95
CA GLY A 169 -8.21 -20.21 -10.57
C GLY A 169 -7.36 -18.97 -10.29
N PHE A 170 -6.20 -19.17 -9.66
CA PHE A 170 -5.24 -18.09 -9.37
C PHE A 170 -4.74 -17.37 -10.62
N SER A 171 -4.49 -18.09 -11.71
CA SER A 171 -4.07 -17.48 -12.98
C SER A 171 -5.18 -16.64 -13.62
N GLY A 172 -6.43 -17.12 -13.58
CA GLY A 172 -7.58 -16.37 -14.09
C GLY A 172 -7.87 -15.12 -13.24
N MET A 173 -7.74 -15.21 -11.92
CA MET A 173 -7.77 -14.06 -11.01
C MET A 173 -6.67 -13.05 -11.36
N ALA A 174 -5.44 -13.51 -11.57
CA ALA A 174 -4.32 -12.64 -11.88
C ALA A 174 -4.49 -11.90 -13.21
N LEU A 175 -5.05 -12.57 -14.23
CA LEU A 175 -5.43 -11.93 -15.50
C LEU A 175 -6.53 -10.90 -15.31
N LEU A 176 -7.60 -11.24 -14.57
CA LEU A 176 -8.73 -10.33 -14.34
C LEU A 176 -8.28 -9.07 -13.58
N TYR A 177 -7.59 -9.24 -12.46
CA TYR A 177 -7.14 -8.12 -11.64
C TYR A 177 -6.02 -7.33 -12.34
N GLY A 178 -5.14 -8.02 -13.07
CA GLY A 178 -4.16 -7.40 -13.95
C GLY A 178 -4.81 -6.51 -15.01
N ALA A 179 -5.86 -6.99 -15.68
CA ALA A 179 -6.60 -6.20 -16.67
C ALA A 179 -7.30 -5.00 -16.03
N ILE A 180 -8.01 -5.19 -14.91
CA ILE A 180 -8.70 -4.10 -14.21
C ILE A 180 -7.68 -3.05 -13.72
N GLY A 181 -6.65 -3.48 -12.99
CA GLY A 181 -5.60 -2.59 -12.48
C GLY A 181 -4.86 -1.87 -13.60
N GLY A 182 -4.52 -2.59 -14.67
CA GLY A 182 -3.91 -2.06 -15.88
C GLY A 182 -4.75 -0.97 -16.55
N VAL A 183 -6.03 -1.22 -16.78
CA VAL A 183 -6.96 -0.24 -17.35
C VAL A 183 -7.06 1.00 -16.46
N LEU A 184 -7.18 0.84 -15.14
CA LEU A 184 -7.26 1.96 -14.20
C LEU A 184 -6.00 2.84 -14.23
N VAL A 185 -4.81 2.23 -14.23
CA VAL A 185 -3.54 2.96 -14.33
C VAL A 185 -3.39 3.62 -15.71
N LEU A 186 -3.79 2.96 -16.81
CA LEU A 186 -3.78 3.55 -18.14
C LEU A 186 -4.71 4.76 -18.24
N LEU A 187 -5.93 4.68 -17.71
CA LEU A 187 -6.88 5.79 -17.68
C LEU A 187 -6.30 6.99 -16.92
N PHE A 188 -5.61 6.75 -15.80
CA PHE A 188 -4.85 7.77 -15.09
C PHE A 188 -3.76 8.39 -15.98
N LEU A 189 -2.92 7.57 -16.61
CA LEU A 189 -1.80 8.04 -17.44
C LEU A 189 -2.26 8.85 -18.66
N LEU A 190 -3.41 8.51 -19.23
CA LEU A 190 -4.01 9.22 -20.36
C LEU A 190 -4.68 10.53 -19.92
N ALA A 191 -5.24 10.57 -18.71
CA ALA A 191 -5.96 11.73 -18.20
C ALA A 191 -5.06 12.82 -17.62
N ILE A 192 -3.85 12.47 -17.15
CA ILE A 192 -2.93 13.40 -16.50
C ILE A 192 -1.80 13.84 -17.45
N ARG A 193 -1.41 15.10 -17.36
CA ARG A 193 -0.21 15.66 -18.01
C ARG A 193 0.66 16.33 -16.95
N GLU A 194 1.96 16.12 -17.04
CA GLU A 194 2.94 16.76 -16.15
C GLU A 194 3.19 18.21 -16.57
N ASP A 195 3.48 19.08 -15.61
CA ASP A 195 3.93 20.45 -15.89
C ASP A 195 5.38 20.44 -16.39
N PRO A 196 5.67 20.93 -17.61
CA PRO A 196 7.04 20.99 -18.14
C PRO A 196 8.04 21.68 -17.20
N LYS A 197 7.58 22.64 -16.38
CA LYS A 197 8.44 23.34 -15.40
C LYS A 197 9.05 22.41 -14.36
N ALA A 198 8.41 21.27 -14.09
CA ALA A 198 8.95 20.26 -13.17
C ALA A 198 10.28 19.68 -13.66
N GLN A 199 10.59 19.78 -14.95
CA GLN A 199 11.83 19.31 -15.55
C GLN A 199 12.96 20.35 -15.52
N GLU A 200 12.69 21.61 -15.19
CA GLU A 200 13.68 22.69 -15.31
C GLU A 200 14.78 22.59 -14.23
N ALA A 201 14.46 22.09 -13.04
CA ALA A 201 15.43 21.94 -11.96
C ALA A 201 16.51 20.90 -12.28
N GLU A 202 17.79 21.25 -12.08
CA GLU A 202 18.87 20.28 -12.19
C GLU A 202 18.87 19.30 -10.99
N PRO A 203 18.79 17.99 -11.23
CA PRO A 203 18.78 17.00 -10.17
C PRO A 203 20.19 16.81 -9.61
N LEU A 204 20.32 16.87 -8.27
CA LEU A 204 21.57 16.57 -7.58
C LEU A 204 22.11 15.17 -7.96
N PRO A 205 23.44 14.96 -8.00
CA PRO A 205 24.04 13.62 -8.13
C PRO A 205 23.60 12.69 -7.00
N PHE A 206 23.50 11.38 -7.29
CA PHE A 206 22.91 10.38 -6.39
C PHE A 206 23.50 10.44 -4.99
N LEU A 207 24.83 10.34 -4.89
CA LEU A 207 25.52 10.25 -3.61
C LEU A 207 25.40 11.56 -2.80
N PRO A 208 25.59 12.76 -3.38
CA PRO A 208 25.25 14.03 -2.73
C PRO A 208 23.79 14.12 -2.27
N ALA A 209 22.82 13.77 -3.13
CA ALA A 209 21.39 13.82 -2.78
C ALA A 209 21.09 12.89 -1.60
N PHE A 210 21.62 11.67 -1.64
CA PHE A 210 21.47 10.68 -0.57
C PHE A 210 22.08 11.17 0.74
N ARG A 211 23.31 11.70 0.72
CA ARG A 211 23.97 12.25 1.91
C ARG A 211 23.23 13.48 2.46
N TYR A 212 22.71 14.34 1.59
CA TYR A 212 21.92 15.50 2.00
C TYR A 212 20.63 15.08 2.71
N THR A 213 19.91 14.10 2.17
CA THR A 213 18.70 13.53 2.79
C THR A 213 19.02 12.94 4.16
N LEU A 214 20.08 12.13 4.28
CA LEU A 214 20.48 11.54 5.56
C LEU A 214 21.04 12.58 6.56
N GLY A 215 21.54 13.72 6.10
CA GLY A 215 21.94 14.84 6.95
C GLY A 215 20.78 15.70 7.44
N ASN A 216 19.57 15.52 6.89
CA ASN A 216 18.41 16.34 7.23
C ASN A 216 17.69 15.79 8.47
N GLN A 217 17.65 16.57 9.55
CA GLN A 217 16.96 16.18 10.79
C GLN A 217 15.46 15.97 10.58
N ALA A 218 14.81 16.78 9.73
CA ALA A 218 13.38 16.66 9.48
C ALA A 218 13.03 15.33 8.79
N PHE A 219 13.93 14.82 7.94
CA PHE A 219 13.81 13.50 7.33
C PHE A 219 13.79 12.41 8.42
N TRP A 220 14.75 12.41 9.34
CA TRP A 220 14.80 11.40 10.40
C TRP A 220 13.59 11.44 11.34
N ILE A 221 13.14 12.63 11.75
CA ILE A 221 11.96 12.77 12.60
C ILE A 221 10.73 12.17 11.92
N TYR A 222 10.52 12.50 10.64
CA TYR A 222 9.37 11.98 9.89
C TYR A 222 9.48 10.47 9.63
N SER A 223 10.63 10.01 9.14
CA SER A 223 10.87 8.60 8.80
C SER A 223 10.78 7.68 10.01
N LEU A 224 11.32 8.08 11.16
CA LEU A 224 11.19 7.30 12.39
C LEU A 224 9.75 7.30 12.92
N ALA A 225 9.06 8.43 12.88
CA ALA A 225 7.65 8.49 13.27
C ALA A 225 6.78 7.59 12.36
N ALA A 226 7.01 7.62 11.05
CA ALA A 226 6.34 6.76 10.09
C ALA A 226 6.67 5.27 10.31
N LEU A 227 7.94 4.95 10.58
CA LEU A 227 8.38 3.58 10.89
C LEU A 227 7.64 3.02 12.10
N PHE A 228 7.62 3.74 13.23
CA PHE A 228 6.92 3.28 14.44
C PHE A 228 5.42 3.19 14.23
N LEU A 229 4.84 4.10 13.45
CA LEU A 229 3.42 4.09 13.13
C LEU A 229 3.04 2.87 12.28
N LEU A 230 3.79 2.59 11.22
CA LEU A 230 3.57 1.42 10.37
C LEU A 230 3.82 0.12 11.14
N PHE A 231 4.83 0.10 12.00
CA PHE A 231 5.08 -1.03 12.90
C PHE A 231 3.89 -1.26 13.85
N ALA A 232 3.37 -0.21 14.48
CA ALA A 232 2.22 -0.30 15.37
C ALA A 232 0.97 -0.78 14.63
N VAL A 233 0.70 -0.26 13.42
CA VAL A 233 -0.40 -0.70 12.56
C VAL A 233 -0.28 -2.18 12.19
N GLY A 234 0.90 -2.62 11.77
CA GLY A 234 1.16 -4.02 11.43
C GLY A 234 1.01 -4.95 12.63
N LEU A 235 1.59 -4.56 13.77
CA LEU A 235 1.47 -5.30 15.03
C LEU A 235 0.01 -5.39 15.48
N PHE A 236 -0.76 -4.30 15.35
CA PHE A 236 -2.18 -4.28 15.67
C PHE A 236 -2.96 -5.28 14.83
N GLY A 237 -2.77 -5.28 13.51
CA GLY A 237 -3.39 -6.23 12.60
C GLY A 237 -3.03 -7.69 12.95
N ALA A 238 -1.78 -7.95 13.31
CA ALA A 238 -1.33 -9.28 13.71
C ALA A 238 -1.85 -9.71 15.10
N ALA A 239 -1.98 -8.78 16.05
CA ALA A 239 -2.35 -9.08 17.44
C ALA A 239 -3.86 -9.24 17.66
N MET A 240 -4.72 -8.64 16.82
CA MET A 240 -6.17 -8.63 17.03
C MET A 240 -6.80 -10.04 17.16
N PRO A 241 -6.43 -11.04 16.33
CA PRO A 241 -6.94 -12.40 16.51
C PRO A 241 -6.52 -13.04 17.84
N PHE A 242 -5.29 -12.74 18.31
CA PHE A 242 -4.79 -13.21 19.61
C PHE A 242 -5.53 -12.54 20.76
N TYR A 243 -5.82 -11.24 20.64
CA TYR A 243 -6.62 -10.51 21.61
C TYR A 243 -8.03 -11.12 21.75
N ALA A 244 -8.72 -11.35 20.63
CA ALA A 244 -10.05 -11.96 20.64
C ALA A 244 -10.03 -13.37 21.29
N LYS A 245 -9.03 -14.18 20.97
CA LYS A 245 -8.92 -15.55 21.48
C LYS A 245 -8.51 -15.62 22.95
N TYR A 246 -7.46 -14.89 23.34
CA TYR A 246 -6.82 -15.07 24.66
C TYR A 246 -7.23 -14.03 25.69
N ALA A 247 -7.51 -12.79 25.29
CA ALA A 247 -7.95 -11.75 26.24
C ALA A 247 -9.46 -11.81 26.48
N LEU A 248 -10.25 -12.00 25.41
CA LEU A 248 -11.72 -12.07 25.50
C LEU A 248 -12.27 -13.50 25.60
N GLY A 249 -11.47 -14.53 25.29
CA GLY A 249 -11.92 -15.92 25.31
C GLY A 249 -12.93 -16.27 24.21
N LEU A 250 -12.89 -15.57 23.07
CA LEU A 250 -13.87 -15.66 22.00
C LEU A 250 -13.32 -16.35 20.74
N GLY A 251 -14.25 -16.83 19.91
CA GLY A 251 -13.95 -17.45 18.62
C GLY A 251 -13.57 -16.45 17.51
N PRO A 252 -13.25 -16.95 16.32
CA PRO A 252 -12.82 -16.13 15.18
C PRO A 252 -13.88 -15.09 14.73
N GLU A 253 -15.16 -15.33 14.96
CA GLU A 253 -16.24 -14.38 14.68
C GLU A 253 -16.04 -13.03 15.39
N ALA A 254 -15.54 -13.04 16.62
CA ALA A 254 -15.24 -11.83 17.38
C ALA A 254 -14.11 -11.02 16.73
N THR A 255 -13.13 -11.68 16.13
CA THR A 255 -12.03 -11.02 15.40
C THR A 255 -12.58 -10.26 14.20
N SER A 256 -13.48 -10.88 13.44
CA SER A 256 -14.15 -10.24 12.29
C SER A 256 -14.96 -9.02 12.71
N LEU A 257 -15.71 -9.11 13.82
CA LEU A 257 -16.51 -8.00 14.34
C LEU A 257 -15.63 -6.83 14.84
N LEU A 258 -14.47 -7.14 15.44
CA LEU A 258 -13.50 -6.14 15.86
C LEU A 258 -12.84 -5.41 14.68
N PHE A 259 -12.46 -6.13 13.62
CA PHE A 259 -11.98 -5.49 12.40
C PHE A 259 -13.08 -4.69 11.69
N ALA A 260 -14.31 -5.19 11.70
CA ALA A 260 -15.45 -4.49 11.14
C ALA A 260 -15.70 -3.15 11.85
N SER A 261 -15.57 -3.08 13.18
CA SER A 261 -15.72 -1.80 13.90
C SER A 261 -14.63 -0.79 13.55
N VAL A 262 -13.38 -1.24 13.39
CA VAL A 262 -12.27 -0.39 12.92
C VAL A 262 -12.57 0.14 11.51
N LEU A 263 -12.97 -0.71 10.57
CA LEU A 263 -13.27 -0.29 9.19
C LEU A 263 -14.50 0.64 9.10
N LEU A 264 -15.54 0.36 9.88
CA LEU A 264 -16.79 1.12 9.91
C LEU A 264 -16.56 2.57 10.32
N SER A 265 -15.60 2.82 11.21
CA SER A 265 -15.25 4.16 11.69
C SER A 265 -14.12 4.83 10.88
N ALA A 266 -13.18 4.04 10.35
CA ALA A 266 -12.07 4.56 9.56
C ALA A 266 -12.53 5.30 8.29
N LEU A 267 -13.45 4.70 7.52
CA LEU A 267 -13.93 5.26 6.26
C LEU A 267 -14.60 6.64 6.43
N PRO A 268 -15.63 6.81 7.29
CA PRO A 268 -16.24 8.13 7.52
C PRO A 268 -15.27 9.15 8.13
N SER A 269 -14.30 8.69 8.93
CA SER A 269 -13.34 9.58 9.58
C SER A 269 -12.42 10.30 8.60
N VAL A 270 -12.21 9.79 7.38
CA VAL A 270 -11.41 10.48 6.34
C VAL A 270 -11.95 11.89 6.07
N LEU A 271 -13.27 12.05 6.03
CA LEU A 271 -13.92 13.36 5.84
C LEU A 271 -13.71 14.28 7.05
N LEU A 272 -13.74 13.71 8.26
CA LEU A 272 -13.44 14.43 9.50
C LEU A 272 -11.98 14.92 9.48
N TRP A 273 -11.03 14.06 9.10
CA TRP A 273 -9.62 14.39 9.04
C TRP A 273 -9.29 15.41 7.96
N ALA A 274 -9.97 15.39 6.82
CA ALA A 274 -9.83 16.44 5.81
C ALA A 274 -10.19 17.82 6.36
N ARG A 275 -11.25 17.92 7.20
CA ARG A 275 -11.63 19.17 7.87
C ARG A 275 -10.64 19.55 8.97
N LEU A 276 -10.23 18.59 9.80
CA LEU A 276 -9.26 18.82 10.88
C LEU A 276 -7.89 19.24 10.34
N ALA A 277 -7.44 18.68 9.22
CA ALA A 277 -6.20 19.09 8.56
C ALA A 277 -6.24 20.54 8.06
N GLY A 278 -7.42 21.03 7.65
CA GLY A 278 -7.63 22.43 7.30
C GLY A 278 -7.58 23.38 8.50
N ALA A 279 -8.04 22.93 9.68
CA ALA A 279 -8.11 23.75 10.89
C ALA A 279 -6.82 23.71 11.75
N LEU A 280 -6.26 22.51 11.96
CA LEU A 280 -5.09 22.25 12.80
C LEU A 280 -3.77 22.23 12.00
N GLY A 281 -3.87 22.28 10.67
CA GLY A 281 -2.77 22.00 9.76
C GLY A 281 -2.49 20.49 9.62
N PRO A 282 -1.81 20.06 8.53
CA PRO A 282 -1.55 18.64 8.27
C PRO A 282 -0.77 17.93 9.39
N LYS A 283 0.23 18.61 9.97
CA LYS A 283 1.04 18.05 11.08
C LYS A 283 0.19 17.87 12.34
N GLY A 284 -0.63 18.86 12.69
CA GLY A 284 -1.47 18.81 13.89
C GLY A 284 -2.53 17.71 13.80
N ALA A 285 -3.19 17.60 12.64
CA ALA A 285 -4.14 16.52 12.37
C ALA A 285 -3.48 15.14 12.46
N TRP A 286 -2.29 14.96 11.86
CA TRP A 286 -1.58 13.69 11.90
C TRP A 286 -1.15 13.28 13.31
N LEU A 287 -0.65 14.21 14.13
CA LEU A 287 -0.29 13.94 15.53
C LEU A 287 -1.53 13.57 16.37
N LEU A 288 -2.67 14.22 16.14
CA LEU A 288 -3.92 13.86 16.82
C LEU A 288 -4.38 12.45 16.41
N ALA A 289 -4.25 12.07 15.14
CA ALA A 289 -4.61 10.73 14.68
C ALA A 289 -3.74 9.64 15.32
N ILE A 290 -2.42 9.88 15.41
CA ILE A 290 -1.48 9.01 16.11
C ILE A 290 -1.85 8.91 17.61
N PHE A 291 -2.18 10.04 18.24
CA PHE A 291 -2.61 10.04 19.64
C PHE A 291 -3.87 9.19 19.86
N LEU A 292 -4.88 9.31 18.98
CA LEU A 292 -6.10 8.51 19.07
C LEU A 292 -5.83 7.01 18.86
N LEU A 293 -4.92 6.65 17.96
CA LEU A 293 -4.46 5.26 17.81
C LEU A 293 -3.78 4.74 19.08
N ALA A 294 -2.86 5.51 19.65
CA ALA A 294 -2.17 5.15 20.87
C ALA A 294 -3.13 5.01 22.06
N LEU A 295 -4.07 5.94 22.20
CA LEU A 295 -5.13 5.89 23.21
C LEU A 295 -6.00 4.65 23.02
N GLY A 296 -6.43 4.36 21.79
CA GLY A 296 -7.22 3.17 21.48
C GLY A 296 -6.48 1.87 21.84
N ALA A 297 -5.18 1.78 21.51
CA ALA A 297 -4.36 0.63 21.88
C ALA A 297 -4.24 0.46 23.40
N LEU A 298 -4.11 1.55 24.17
CA LEU A 298 -4.10 1.50 25.64
C LEU A 298 -5.47 1.11 26.22
N LEU A 299 -6.56 1.56 25.60
CA LEU A 299 -7.91 1.25 26.06
C LEU A 299 -8.29 -0.22 25.83
N LEU A 300 -7.64 -0.94 24.91
CA LEU A 300 -7.88 -2.38 24.72
C LEU A 300 -7.50 -3.24 25.93
N PHE A 301 -6.79 -2.71 26.93
CA PHE A 301 -6.54 -3.45 28.17
C PHE A 301 -7.76 -3.50 29.12
N LEU A 302 -8.79 -2.70 28.88
CA LEU A 302 -9.95 -2.59 29.78
C LEU A 302 -11.09 -3.59 29.47
N PRO A 303 -11.48 -3.81 28.19
CA PRO A 303 -12.61 -4.67 27.87
C PRO A 303 -12.40 -6.13 28.32
N ARG A 304 -13.45 -6.72 28.88
CA ARG A 304 -13.54 -8.16 29.17
C ARG A 304 -14.53 -8.87 28.25
N THR A 305 -15.36 -8.12 27.55
CA THR A 305 -16.37 -8.64 26.63
C THR A 305 -16.24 -8.00 25.24
N LEU A 306 -16.83 -8.64 24.22
CA LEU A 306 -16.84 -8.09 22.86
C LEU A 306 -17.54 -6.73 22.80
N LEU A 307 -18.67 -6.58 23.48
CA LEU A 307 -19.45 -5.33 23.47
C LEU A 307 -18.66 -4.15 24.04
N GLU A 308 -17.80 -4.38 25.03
CA GLU A 308 -16.90 -3.36 25.58
C GLU A 308 -15.72 -3.05 24.62
N ALA A 309 -15.27 -4.03 23.85
CA ALA A 309 -14.14 -3.88 22.92
C ALA A 309 -14.55 -3.18 21.61
N LEU A 310 -15.80 -3.28 21.18
CA LEU A 310 -16.28 -2.67 19.93
C LEU A 310 -16.15 -1.14 19.90
N PRO A 311 -16.54 -0.37 20.94
CA PRO A 311 -16.30 1.08 21.00
C PRO A 311 -14.80 1.46 20.93
N VAL A 312 -13.93 0.66 21.54
CA VAL A 312 -12.48 0.87 21.45
C VAL A 312 -12.00 0.65 20.01
N GLY A 313 -12.51 -0.38 19.32
CA GLY A 313 -12.27 -0.60 17.89
C GLY A 313 -12.74 0.57 17.02
N LEU A 314 -13.89 1.19 17.34
CA LEU A 314 -14.35 2.39 16.64
C LEU A 314 -13.39 3.58 16.84
N LEU A 315 -12.87 3.79 18.06
CA LEU A 315 -11.89 4.84 18.32
C LEU A 315 -10.60 4.61 17.53
N ILE A 316 -10.12 3.36 17.50
CA ILE A 316 -8.95 2.95 16.75
C ILE A 316 -9.16 3.20 15.26
N GLY A 317 -10.33 2.86 14.71
CA GLY A 317 -10.67 3.14 13.32
C GLY A 317 -10.65 4.63 12.99
N VAL A 318 -11.16 5.49 13.87
CA VAL A 318 -11.03 6.96 13.70
C VAL A 318 -9.56 7.37 13.63
N GLY A 319 -8.69 6.85 14.51
CA GLY A 319 -7.26 7.11 14.44
C GLY A 319 -6.61 6.61 13.14
N PHE A 320 -6.98 5.42 12.69
CA PHE A 320 -6.49 4.80 11.45
C PHE A 320 -6.82 5.66 10.23
N GLY A 321 -8.05 6.16 10.12
CA GLY A 321 -8.47 6.98 8.98
C GLY A 321 -7.82 8.37 8.91
N GLY A 322 -7.08 8.79 9.95
CA GLY A 322 -6.32 10.05 9.97
C GLY A 322 -4.83 9.91 9.73
N VAL A 323 -4.32 8.68 9.81
CA VAL A 323 -2.91 8.36 9.57
C VAL A 323 -2.65 7.93 8.13
N LEU A 324 -3.62 7.25 7.50
CA LEU A 324 -3.58 6.78 6.11
C LEU A 324 -3.99 7.88 5.13
#